data_AF-A0A953UII3-F1
#
_entry.id   AF-A0A953UII3-F1
#
_cell.length_a   1.000
_cell.length_b   1.000
_cell.length_c   1.000
_cell.angle_alpha   90.00
_cell.angle_beta   90.00
_cell.angle_gamma   90.00
#
_symmetry.space_group_name_H-M   'P 1'
#
loop_
_entity.id
_entity.type
_entity.pdbx_description
1 polymer ?
#
loop_
_entity_poly.entity_id
_entity_poly.type
_entity_poly.pdbx_seq_one_letter_code
_entity_poly.pdbx_strand_id
1 'polypeptide(L)'
;MNALKTGIYANSLIIPGEDSAHLATLTEEYFQRYRPAVPEQRDQVDILVRSTWTLRRLAAAEAQVWIYEMERGYNLNPNAPLGHAFHNCDRTLTRLQRLVNSTQRNYHDALHELERLQALPLDVAPPPSPEISPESPAPNPQPPPREATQPVETEPVNPSPQFVPSSSAPPPPSPQKAPGNPLPFHIPGSRCPFDPIHPLKWKRCPVCFPKDCYADAQK
;
A
#
# COMPACT_ATOMS: atom_id res chain seq x y z
N MET A 1 10.89 -15.48 15.96
CA MET A 1 11.37 -15.19 14.58
C MET A 1 11.32 -13.68 14.42
N ASN A 2 12.45 -12.99 14.22
CA ASN A 2 12.49 -11.51 14.22
C ASN A 2 11.86 -10.95 12.94
N ALA A 3 10.59 -10.54 13.01
CA ALA A 3 9.84 -9.92 11.90
C ALA A 3 10.59 -8.75 11.25
N LEU A 4 11.47 -8.08 12.02
CA LEU A 4 12.34 -6.99 11.57
C LEU A 4 13.40 -7.40 10.54
N LYS A 5 13.81 -8.68 10.49
CA LYS A 5 14.88 -9.14 9.59
C LYS A 5 14.39 -9.64 8.23
N THR A 6 13.15 -10.12 8.13
CA THR A 6 12.65 -10.82 6.93
C THR A 6 11.20 -10.48 6.54
N GLY A 7 10.56 -9.51 7.21
CA GLY A 7 9.15 -9.15 6.99
C GLY A 7 8.95 -7.73 6.43
N ILE A 8 7.74 -7.21 6.60
CA ILE A 8 7.32 -5.87 6.14
C ILE A 8 8.09 -4.70 6.80
N TYR A 9 9.02 -4.99 7.70
CA TYR A 9 9.91 -4.02 8.36
C TYR A 9 11.38 -4.24 8.00
N ALA A 10 11.68 -5.00 6.96
CA ALA A 10 13.05 -5.25 6.52
C ALA A 10 13.79 -3.93 6.25
N ASN A 11 15.10 -3.90 6.53
CA ASN A 11 15.97 -2.74 6.32
C ASN A 11 15.89 -2.16 4.89
N SER A 12 15.50 -2.95 3.90
CA SER A 12 15.27 -2.50 2.52
C SER A 12 14.13 -1.48 2.36
N LEU A 13 13.26 -1.33 3.38
CA LEU A 13 12.13 -0.40 3.38
C LEU A 13 12.44 0.93 4.08
N ILE A 14 13.63 1.08 4.66
CA ILE A 14 14.14 2.31 5.27
C ILE A 14 14.75 3.18 4.16
N ILE A 15 14.32 4.44 4.06
CA ILE A 15 14.89 5.38 3.08
C ILE A 15 16.12 6.10 3.67
N PRO A 16 17.01 6.68 2.83
CA PRO A 16 18.16 7.45 3.34
C PRO A 16 17.72 8.54 4.32
N GLY A 17 18.40 8.61 5.47
CA GLY A 17 18.12 9.57 6.54
C GLY A 17 17.15 9.07 7.62
N GLU A 18 16.57 7.88 7.47
CA GLU A 18 15.76 7.25 8.51
C GLU A 18 16.58 6.35 9.44
N ASP A 19 16.16 6.28 10.70
CA ASP A 19 16.73 5.37 11.69
C ASP A 19 15.85 4.11 11.83
N SER A 20 16.41 2.96 11.46
CA SER A 20 15.78 1.65 11.63
C SER A 20 15.42 1.32 13.08
N ALA A 21 16.14 1.88 14.06
CA ALA A 21 15.86 1.67 15.47
C ALA A 21 14.52 2.31 15.86
N HIS A 22 14.18 3.48 15.31
CA HIS A 22 12.88 4.11 15.56
C HIS A 22 11.72 3.28 15.00
N LEU A 23 11.88 2.65 13.84
CA LEU A 23 10.86 1.74 13.31
C LEU A 23 10.74 0.49 14.19
N ALA A 24 11.87 -0.09 14.62
CA ALA A 24 11.85 -1.25 15.51
C ALA A 24 11.17 -0.95 16.85
N THR A 25 11.46 0.20 17.47
CA THR A 25 10.78 0.67 18.68
C THR A 25 9.29 0.84 18.45
N LEU A 26 8.89 1.48 17.35
CA LEU A 26 7.47 1.64 17.00
C LEU A 26 6.76 0.30 16.83
N THR A 27 7.39 -0.66 16.14
CA THR A 27 6.86 -2.01 15.98
C THR A 27 6.66 -2.66 17.35
N GLU A 28 7.69 -2.65 18.20
CA GLU A 28 7.64 -3.25 19.53
C GLU A 28 6.53 -2.63 20.40
N GLU A 29 6.41 -1.30 20.43
CA GLU A 29 5.35 -0.61 21.18
C GLU A 29 3.93 -1.07 20.76
N TYR A 30 3.69 -1.21 19.45
CA TYR A 30 2.39 -1.66 18.94
C TYR A 30 2.14 -3.14 19.26
N PHE A 31 3.13 -4.01 19.08
CA PHE A 31 2.98 -5.44 19.42
C PHE A 31 2.79 -5.66 20.93
N GLN A 32 3.48 -4.89 21.78
CA GLN A 32 3.28 -4.93 23.23
C GLN A 32 1.90 -4.45 23.66
N ARG A 33 1.39 -3.40 23.01
CA ARG A 33 0.06 -2.85 23.29
C ARG A 33 -1.06 -3.80 22.90
N TYR A 34 -1.02 -4.32 21.67
CA TYR A 34 -2.13 -5.06 21.10
C TYR A 34 -2.03 -6.58 21.29
N ARG A 35 -0.84 -7.13 21.59
CA ARG A 35 -0.62 -8.56 21.87
C ARG A 35 -1.36 -9.50 20.90
N PRO A 36 -1.12 -9.41 19.58
CA PRO A 36 -1.86 -10.20 18.61
C PRO A 36 -1.61 -11.71 18.77
N ALA A 37 -2.67 -12.47 19.01
CA ALA A 37 -2.62 -13.91 19.29
C ALA A 37 -2.60 -14.76 18.02
N VAL A 38 -3.35 -14.35 17.00
CA VAL A 38 -3.51 -15.05 15.72
C VAL A 38 -2.87 -14.26 14.55
N PRO A 39 -2.51 -14.91 13.44
CA PRO A 39 -1.87 -14.25 12.29
C PRO A 39 -2.65 -13.04 11.77
N GLU A 40 -3.98 -13.12 11.69
CA GLU A 40 -4.83 -12.05 11.18
C GLU A 40 -4.75 -10.79 12.05
N GLN A 41 -4.64 -10.95 13.37
CA GLN A 41 -4.40 -9.83 14.29
C GLN A 41 -2.99 -9.26 14.10
N ARG A 42 -1.98 -10.11 13.83
CA ARG A 42 -0.61 -9.64 13.55
C ARG A 42 -0.59 -8.80 12.27
N ASP A 43 -1.28 -9.24 11.22
CA ASP A 43 -1.40 -8.51 9.96
C ASP A 43 -2.03 -7.12 10.17
N GLN A 44 -3.05 -7.00 11.04
CA GLN A 44 -3.63 -5.69 11.36
C GLN A 44 -2.65 -4.79 12.12
N VAL A 45 -1.98 -5.31 13.17
CA VAL A 45 -0.94 -4.56 13.90
C VAL A 45 0.16 -4.11 12.93
N ASP A 46 0.48 -4.95 11.96
CA ASP A 46 1.45 -4.67 10.92
C ASP A 46 1.06 -3.50 10.01
N ILE A 47 -0.22 -3.43 9.62
CA ILE A 47 -0.76 -2.30 8.87
C ILE A 47 -0.75 -1.02 9.71
N LEU A 48 -1.03 -1.10 11.03
CA LEU A 48 -1.01 0.05 11.92
C LEU A 48 0.38 0.68 11.99
N VAL A 49 1.41 -0.12 12.28
CA VAL A 49 2.81 0.35 12.35
C VAL A 49 3.23 0.97 11.03
N ARG A 50 2.96 0.30 9.90
CA ARG A 50 3.30 0.80 8.57
C ARG A 50 2.60 2.12 8.26
N SER A 51 1.32 2.24 8.63
CA SER A 51 0.54 3.45 8.41
C SER A 51 1.07 4.60 9.26
N THR A 52 1.36 4.37 10.54
CA THR A 52 1.97 5.36 11.43
C THR A 52 3.33 5.83 10.93
N TRP A 53 4.20 4.90 10.51
CA TRP A 53 5.50 5.24 9.97
C TRP A 53 5.40 6.05 8.67
N THR A 54 4.47 5.67 7.79
CA THR A 54 4.20 6.40 6.55
C THR A 54 3.66 7.81 6.83
N LEU A 55 2.78 7.98 7.82
CA LEU A 55 2.28 9.31 8.20
C LEU A 55 3.41 10.21 8.73
N ARG A 56 4.35 9.67 9.52
CA ARG A 56 5.54 10.41 9.97
C ARG A 56 6.40 10.87 8.79
N ARG A 57 6.62 9.99 7.80
CA ARG A 57 7.34 10.33 6.55
C ARG A 57 6.64 11.43 5.77
N LEU A 58 5.32 11.32 5.60
CA LEU A 58 4.54 12.29 4.84
C LEU A 58 4.55 13.67 5.51
N ALA A 59 4.48 13.72 6.84
CA ALA A 59 4.61 14.97 7.60
C ALA A 59 6.00 15.61 7.42
N ALA A 60 7.07 14.81 7.48
CA ALA A 60 8.42 15.32 7.22
C ALA A 60 8.59 15.79 5.77
N ALA A 61 8.07 15.04 4.81
CA ALA A 61 8.10 15.39 3.39
C ALA A 61 7.33 16.68 3.10
N GLU A 62 6.20 16.92 3.77
CA GLU A 62 5.44 18.16 3.63
C GLU A 62 6.29 19.37 4.03
N ALA A 63 6.92 19.32 5.20
CA ALA A 63 7.82 20.38 5.66
C ALA A 63 8.99 20.60 4.69
N GLN A 64 9.58 19.52 4.18
CA GLN A 64 10.69 19.58 3.21
C GLN A 64 10.26 20.15 1.86
N VAL A 65 9.03 19.91 1.40
CA VAL A 65 8.49 20.52 0.18
C VAL A 65 8.39 22.04 0.35
N TRP A 66 7.94 22.52 1.51
CA TRP A 66 7.92 23.95 1.81
C TRP A 66 9.31 24.57 1.79
N ILE A 67 10.26 23.97 2.52
CA ILE A 67 11.65 24.44 2.57
C ILE A 67 12.24 24.47 1.16
N TYR A 68 12.11 23.38 0.41
CA TYR A 68 12.66 23.25 -0.94
C TYR A 68 12.12 24.32 -1.89
N GLU A 69 10.81 24.56 -1.92
CA GLU A 69 10.26 25.62 -2.81
C GLU A 69 10.64 27.03 -2.35
N MET A 70 10.73 27.26 -1.03
CA MET A 70 11.17 28.54 -0.49
C MET A 70 12.67 28.80 -0.71
N GLU A 71 13.50 27.78 -0.81
CA GLU A 71 14.92 27.93 -1.13
C GLU A 71 15.17 28.02 -2.64
N ARG A 72 14.36 27.32 -3.44
CA ARG A 72 14.51 27.24 -4.89
C ARG A 72 13.96 28.46 -5.64
N GLY A 73 12.99 29.18 -5.06
CA GLY A 73 12.34 30.31 -5.71
C GLY A 73 13.32 31.43 -6.04
N TYR A 74 13.75 31.52 -7.30
CA TYR A 74 14.38 32.73 -7.81
C TYR A 74 13.33 33.86 -7.73
N ASN A 75 13.53 34.78 -6.78
CA ASN A 75 12.60 35.87 -6.44
C ASN A 75 11.33 35.43 -5.70
N LEU A 76 11.47 34.84 -4.50
CA LEU A 76 10.32 34.77 -3.59
C LEU A 76 9.67 36.15 -3.43
N ASN A 77 8.34 36.15 -3.36
CA ASN A 77 7.62 37.39 -3.12
C ASN A 77 7.95 37.86 -1.69
N PRO A 78 8.55 39.06 -1.50
CA PRO A 78 8.97 39.50 -0.18
C PRO A 78 7.80 39.73 0.79
N ASN A 79 6.62 40.03 0.26
CA ASN A 79 5.41 40.30 1.04
C ASN A 79 4.52 39.07 1.21
N ALA A 80 4.74 38.01 0.42
CA ALA A 80 3.91 36.81 0.45
C ALA A 80 4.71 35.53 0.12
N PRO A 81 5.81 35.23 0.85
CA PRO A 81 6.70 34.13 0.51
C PRO A 81 6.00 32.77 0.60
N LEU A 82 5.18 32.58 1.63
CA LEU A 82 4.44 31.33 1.84
C LEU A 82 3.37 31.10 0.77
N GLY A 83 2.60 32.14 0.41
CA GLY A 83 1.58 32.04 -0.64
C GLY A 83 2.19 31.76 -2.01
N HIS A 84 3.35 32.35 -2.31
CA HIS A 84 4.10 32.07 -3.53
C HIS A 84 4.62 30.61 -3.55
N ALA A 85 5.26 30.16 -2.46
CA ALA A 85 5.70 28.77 -2.36
C ALA A 85 4.54 27.78 -2.52
N PHE A 86 3.40 28.05 -1.88
CA PHE A 86 2.19 27.23 -1.99
C PHE A 86 1.71 27.10 -3.44
N HIS A 87 1.67 28.21 -4.17
CA HIS A 87 1.28 28.22 -5.58
C HIS A 87 2.17 27.30 -6.43
N ASN A 88 3.47 27.24 -6.11
CA ASN A 88 4.44 26.44 -6.85
C ASN A 88 4.41 24.95 -6.48
N CYS A 89 4.07 24.58 -5.24
CA CYS A 89 3.96 23.18 -4.81
C CYS A 89 2.53 22.64 -4.69
N ASP A 90 1.51 23.36 -5.15
CA ASP A 90 0.08 23.03 -4.96
C ASP A 90 -0.26 21.57 -5.36
N ARG A 91 0.27 21.09 -6.48
CA ARG A 91 0.08 19.73 -7.01
C ARG A 91 0.79 18.69 -6.17
N THR A 92 1.99 19.01 -5.69
CA THR A 92 2.78 18.12 -4.83
C THR A 92 2.09 17.97 -3.48
N LEU A 93 1.64 19.07 -2.87
CA LEU A 93 0.88 19.08 -1.63
C LEU A 93 -0.47 18.38 -1.79
N THR A 94 -1.18 18.61 -2.91
CA THR A 94 -2.43 17.89 -3.21
C THR A 94 -2.20 16.37 -3.28
N ARG A 95 -1.10 15.92 -3.91
CA ARG A 95 -0.75 14.49 -3.96
C ARG A 95 -0.41 13.96 -2.57
N LEU A 96 0.39 14.71 -1.81
CA LEU A 96 0.77 14.36 -0.43
C LEU A 96 -0.48 14.19 0.44
N GLN A 97 -1.42 15.14 0.39
CA GLN A 97 -2.66 15.07 1.15
C GLN A 97 -3.51 13.83 0.80
N ARG A 98 -3.54 13.42 -0.48
CA ARG A 98 -4.23 12.18 -0.87
C ARG A 98 -3.57 10.94 -0.26
N LEU A 99 -2.24 10.91 -0.19
CA LEU A 99 -1.51 9.83 0.47
C LEU A 99 -1.76 9.83 1.97
N VAL A 100 -1.77 10.99 2.62
CA VAL A 100 -2.15 11.14 4.04
C VAL A 100 -3.54 10.59 4.28
N ASN A 101 -4.54 11.06 3.53
CA ASN A 101 -5.92 10.63 3.68
C ASN A 101 -6.09 9.12 3.45
N SER A 102 -5.40 8.56 2.45
CA SER A 102 -5.44 7.12 2.21
C SER A 102 -4.79 6.32 3.32
N THR A 103 -3.68 6.81 3.86
CA THR A 103 -2.95 6.13 4.94
C THR A 103 -3.72 6.20 6.26
N GLN A 104 -4.39 7.32 6.54
CA GLN A 104 -5.29 7.45 7.70
C GLN A 104 -6.49 6.50 7.62
N ARG A 105 -7.09 6.34 6.43
CA ARG A 105 -8.15 5.34 6.25
C ARG A 105 -7.64 3.93 6.53
N ASN A 106 -6.51 3.54 5.93
CA ASN A 106 -5.91 2.22 6.18
C ASN A 106 -5.62 2.00 7.67
N TYR A 107 -5.17 3.04 8.39
CA TYR A 107 -4.94 2.96 9.83
C TYR A 107 -6.25 2.73 10.60
N HIS A 108 -7.30 3.51 10.31
CA HIS A 108 -8.60 3.35 10.98
C HIS A 108 -9.24 1.99 10.67
N ASP A 109 -9.21 1.57 9.41
CA ASP A 109 -9.78 0.30 8.97
C ASP A 109 -9.07 -0.88 9.66
N ALA A 110 -7.74 -0.85 9.74
CA ALA A 110 -6.96 -1.87 10.43
C ALA A 110 -7.19 -1.89 11.94
N LEU A 111 -7.33 -0.71 12.57
CA LEU A 111 -7.63 -0.63 14.00
C LEU A 111 -9.01 -1.23 14.29
N HIS A 112 -10.01 -0.85 13.50
CA HIS A 112 -11.36 -1.38 13.63
C HIS A 112 -11.40 -2.91 13.42
N GLU A 113 -10.70 -3.42 12.41
CA GLU A 113 -10.62 -4.86 12.16
C GLU A 113 -9.89 -5.60 13.28
N LEU A 114 -8.81 -5.03 13.82
CA LEU A 114 -8.11 -5.58 14.99
C LEU A 114 -9.03 -5.67 16.21
N GLU A 115 -9.77 -4.61 16.51
CA GLU A 115 -10.75 -4.58 17.60
C GLU A 115 -11.83 -5.65 17.40
N ARG A 116 -12.34 -5.79 16.17
CA ARG A 116 -13.32 -6.83 15.80
C ARG A 116 -12.76 -8.24 16.00
N LEU A 117 -11.52 -8.51 15.56
CA LEU A 117 -10.85 -9.80 15.71
C LEU A 117 -10.52 -10.13 17.17
N GLN A 118 -10.28 -9.12 18.01
CA GLN A 118 -10.04 -9.30 19.44
C GLN A 118 -11.32 -9.52 20.25
N ALA A 119 -12.45 -9.01 19.76
CA ALA A 119 -13.75 -9.24 20.38
C ALA A 119 -14.32 -10.66 20.11
N LEU A 120 -13.82 -11.37 19.09
CA LEU A 120 -14.23 -12.74 18.80
C LEU A 120 -13.65 -13.72 19.84
N PRO A 121 -14.46 -14.65 20.36
CA PRO A 121 -13.94 -15.76 21.17
C PRO A 121 -12.91 -16.54 20.36
N LEU A 122 -11.68 -16.59 20.85
CA LEU A 122 -10.66 -17.45 20.28
C LEU A 122 -10.96 -18.88 20.73
N ASP A 123 -11.35 -19.75 19.80
CA ASP A 123 -11.37 -21.22 20.00
C ASP A 123 -9.93 -21.75 20.05
N VAL A 124 -9.15 -21.25 21.01
CA VAL A 124 -7.89 -21.86 21.40
C VAL A 124 -8.27 -22.90 22.45
N ALA A 125 -8.53 -24.12 21.98
CA ALA A 125 -8.59 -25.27 22.87
C ALA A 125 -7.31 -25.28 23.72
N PRO A 126 -7.42 -25.34 25.07
CA PRO A 126 -6.24 -25.45 25.89
C PRO A 126 -5.48 -26.72 25.47
N PRO A 127 -4.14 -26.69 25.35
CA PRO A 127 -3.40 -27.92 25.14
C PRO A 127 -3.77 -28.89 26.27
N PRO A 128 -4.00 -30.19 25.96
CA PRO A 128 -4.28 -31.16 27.01
C PRO A 128 -3.12 -31.11 28.01
N SER A 129 -3.44 -30.72 29.25
CA SER A 129 -2.49 -30.77 30.36
C SER A 129 -1.96 -32.20 30.42
N PRO A 130 -0.64 -32.43 30.47
CA PRO A 130 -0.12 -33.78 30.64
C PRO A 130 -0.52 -34.27 32.03
N GLU A 131 -1.59 -35.06 32.12
CA GLU A 131 -1.85 -35.91 33.28
C GLU A 131 -0.66 -36.85 33.41
N ILE A 132 0.19 -36.56 34.39
CA ILE A 132 1.23 -37.47 34.87
C ILE A 132 0.48 -38.59 35.61
N SER A 133 0.08 -39.62 34.87
CA SER A 133 -0.31 -40.92 35.43
C SER A 133 0.95 -41.78 35.59
N PRO A 134 1.34 -42.19 36.81
CA PRO A 134 2.46 -43.08 37.00
C PRO A 134 1.92 -44.51 37.16
N GLU A 135 1.85 -45.30 36.08
CA GLU A 135 2.00 -46.75 36.26
C GLU A 135 2.31 -47.51 34.96
N SER A 136 3.39 -48.28 35.01
CA SER A 136 3.67 -49.45 34.19
C SER A 136 4.43 -50.40 35.12
N PRO A 137 4.19 -51.73 35.06
CA PRO A 137 4.64 -52.50 33.90
C PRO A 137 3.70 -53.63 33.43
N ALA A 138 3.80 -53.94 32.13
CA ALA A 138 3.21 -55.12 31.47
C ALA A 138 3.89 -56.44 31.93
N PRO A 139 3.33 -57.64 31.61
CA PRO A 139 3.58 -58.23 30.28
C PRO A 139 2.42 -59.08 29.65
N ASN A 140 2.41 -59.08 28.29
CA ASN A 140 1.91 -59.98 27.22
C ASN A 140 1.35 -61.41 27.57
N PRO A 141 0.70 -62.21 26.66
CA PRO A 141 0.41 -62.04 25.21
C PRO A 141 -1.00 -62.51 24.67
N GLN A 142 -1.29 -62.17 23.40
CA GLN A 142 -2.39 -62.54 22.44
C GLN A 142 -2.63 -64.06 22.17
N PRO A 143 -3.55 -64.54 21.28
CA PRO A 143 -4.86 -64.09 20.68
C PRO A 143 -5.95 -65.26 20.68
N PRO A 144 -7.11 -65.29 19.95
CA PRO A 144 -7.30 -65.34 18.47
C PRO A 144 -8.58 -64.63 17.92
N PRO A 145 -8.90 -64.69 16.59
CA PRO A 145 -9.76 -63.73 15.87
C PRO A 145 -11.17 -64.26 15.53
N ARG A 146 -12.12 -63.36 15.18
CA ARG A 146 -13.35 -63.77 14.48
C ARG A 146 -13.94 -62.69 13.57
N GLU A 147 -14.29 -63.17 12.39
CA GLU A 147 -14.91 -62.52 11.23
C GLU A 147 -16.31 -61.96 11.54
N ALA A 148 -16.72 -60.91 10.83
CA ALA A 148 -17.71 -61.00 9.76
C ALA A 148 -18.37 -59.65 9.41
N THR A 149 -18.62 -59.50 8.11
CA THR A 149 -19.71 -58.77 7.44
C THR A 149 -19.69 -57.24 7.27
N GLN A 150 -19.54 -56.85 5.99
CA GLN A 150 -19.92 -55.60 5.30
C GLN A 150 -21.47 -55.46 5.22
N PRO A 151 -22.12 -54.58 4.40
CA PRO A 151 -21.66 -53.44 3.56
C PRO A 151 -22.60 -52.19 3.61
N VAL A 152 -22.32 -51.20 2.75
CA VAL A 152 -23.22 -50.29 1.96
C VAL A 152 -22.68 -48.84 2.01
N GLU A 153 -21.98 -48.37 0.97
CA GLU A 153 -22.48 -47.64 -0.24
C GLU A 153 -23.08 -46.27 0.11
N THR A 154 -22.49 -45.13 -0.27
CA THR A 154 -22.55 -44.58 -1.64
C THR A 154 -21.62 -43.35 -1.75
N GLU A 155 -21.10 -43.13 -2.95
CA GLU A 155 -20.17 -42.08 -3.35
C GLU A 155 -20.94 -40.82 -3.89
N PRO A 156 -20.32 -39.86 -4.60
CA PRO A 156 -19.83 -38.55 -4.16
C PRO A 156 -20.69 -37.35 -4.63
N VAL A 157 -20.46 -36.14 -4.10
CA VAL A 157 -20.93 -34.89 -4.75
C VAL A 157 -19.81 -33.87 -4.83
N ASN A 158 -19.35 -33.66 -6.06
CA ASN A 158 -18.52 -32.56 -6.53
C ASN A 158 -19.44 -31.44 -7.06
N PRO A 159 -19.26 -30.15 -6.72
CA PRO A 159 -19.90 -29.07 -7.43
C PRO A 159 -18.92 -28.36 -8.38
N SER A 160 -19.14 -28.55 -9.68
CA SER A 160 -18.58 -27.70 -10.74
C SER A 160 -19.20 -26.29 -10.73
N PRO A 161 -18.43 -25.21 -10.84
CA PRO A 161 -18.97 -23.86 -10.95
C PRO A 161 -19.45 -23.56 -12.38
N GLN A 162 -20.72 -23.14 -12.50
CA GLN A 162 -21.31 -22.70 -13.76
C GLN A 162 -20.79 -21.32 -14.16
N PHE A 163 -20.27 -21.27 -15.39
CA PHE A 163 -19.74 -20.10 -16.07
C PHE A 163 -20.92 -19.30 -16.69
N VAL A 164 -21.02 -18.00 -16.37
CA VAL A 164 -22.00 -17.10 -17.01
C VAL A 164 -21.35 -16.40 -18.21
N PRO A 165 -22.01 -16.31 -19.39
CA PRO A 165 -21.45 -15.60 -20.53
C PRO A 165 -21.69 -14.09 -20.44
N SER A 166 -20.60 -13.31 -20.49
CA SER A 166 -20.63 -11.85 -20.61
C SER A 166 -21.15 -11.40 -21.98
N SER A 167 -22.09 -10.46 -21.97
CA SER A 167 -22.56 -9.75 -23.17
C SER A 167 -21.50 -8.78 -23.69
N SER A 168 -21.21 -8.85 -24.99
CA SER A 168 -20.24 -8.02 -25.71
C SER A 168 -20.70 -6.57 -25.85
N ALA A 169 -19.84 -5.61 -25.50
CA ALA A 169 -20.03 -4.20 -25.83
C ALA A 169 -19.66 -3.90 -27.31
N PRO A 170 -20.30 -2.91 -27.97
CA PRO A 170 -20.01 -2.56 -29.36
C PRO A 170 -18.68 -1.79 -29.52
N PRO A 171 -18.06 -1.82 -30.72
CA PRO A 171 -16.76 -1.18 -30.97
C PRO A 171 -16.87 0.36 -31.02
N PRO A 172 -15.77 1.10 -30.73
CA PRO A 172 -15.75 2.55 -30.77
C PRO A 172 -15.77 3.10 -32.22
N PRO A 173 -16.28 4.33 -32.45
CA PRO A 173 -16.29 4.95 -33.76
C PRO A 173 -14.90 5.42 -34.22
N SER A 174 -14.69 5.42 -35.54
CA SER A 174 -13.46 5.80 -36.25
C SER A 174 -13.01 7.27 -36.01
N PRO A 175 -11.72 7.62 -36.24
CA PRO A 175 -11.15 8.91 -35.85
C PRO A 175 -11.66 10.06 -36.73
N GLN A 176 -12.23 11.09 -36.10
CA GLN A 176 -12.58 12.36 -36.75
C GLN A 176 -11.31 13.17 -37.10
N LYS A 177 -11.32 13.82 -38.28
CA LYS A 177 -10.29 14.79 -38.69
C LYS A 177 -10.15 15.90 -37.65
N ALA A 178 -8.90 16.21 -37.27
CA ALA A 178 -8.58 17.19 -36.25
C ALA A 178 -9.02 18.62 -36.66
N PRO A 179 -9.69 19.38 -35.78
CA PRO A 179 -10.05 20.78 -36.03
C PRO A 179 -8.82 21.71 -35.96
N GLY A 180 -8.79 22.72 -36.82
CA GLY A 180 -7.67 23.67 -37.02
C GLY A 180 -7.42 24.69 -35.91
N ASN A 181 -7.72 24.35 -34.64
CA ASN A 181 -7.32 25.19 -33.52
C ASN A 181 -5.82 25.06 -33.26
N PRO A 182 -5.13 26.14 -32.82
CA PRO A 182 -3.73 26.04 -32.43
C PRO A 182 -3.59 24.97 -31.34
N LEU A 183 -2.69 24.02 -31.57
CA LEU A 183 -2.49 22.89 -30.66
C LEU A 183 -2.10 23.39 -29.26
N PRO A 184 -2.60 22.76 -28.18
CA PRO A 184 -2.20 23.12 -26.83
C PRO A 184 -0.68 22.95 -26.62
N PHE A 185 -0.11 23.78 -25.74
CA PHE A 185 1.33 23.79 -25.44
C PHE A 185 1.82 22.43 -24.88
N HIS A 186 0.97 21.73 -24.13
CA HIS A 186 1.16 20.35 -23.67
C HIS A 186 0.19 19.39 -24.35
N ILE A 187 0.56 18.11 -24.46
CA ILE A 187 -0.33 17.05 -24.96
C ILE A 187 -1.51 16.91 -23.98
N PRO A 188 -2.77 16.92 -24.46
CA PRO A 188 -3.93 16.65 -23.62
C PRO A 188 -3.77 15.32 -22.86
N GLY A 189 -3.93 15.35 -21.54
CA GLY A 189 -3.74 14.17 -20.68
C GLY A 189 -2.29 13.91 -20.25
N SER A 190 -1.31 14.68 -20.72
CA SER A 190 0.08 14.53 -20.25
C SER A 190 0.29 15.08 -18.83
N ARG A 191 1.04 14.34 -17.99
CA ARG A 191 1.54 14.80 -16.69
C ARG A 191 2.93 15.43 -16.83
N CYS A 192 3.10 16.30 -17.81
CA CYS A 192 4.39 16.92 -18.09
C CYS A 192 4.77 17.89 -16.96
N PRO A 193 5.95 17.75 -16.32
CA PRO A 193 6.39 18.63 -15.23
C PRO A 193 7.16 19.87 -15.73
N PHE A 194 7.27 20.05 -17.05
CA PHE A 194 8.05 21.13 -17.63
C PHE A 194 7.28 22.45 -17.56
N ASP A 195 7.83 23.41 -16.81
CA ASP A 195 7.33 24.78 -16.72
C ASP A 195 8.40 25.75 -17.25
N PRO A 196 8.17 26.48 -18.36
CA PRO A 196 9.18 27.33 -18.95
C PRO A 196 9.41 28.61 -18.13
N ILE A 197 10.60 28.74 -17.53
CA ILE A 197 11.07 29.97 -16.84
C ILE A 197 11.07 31.19 -17.78
N HIS A 198 11.16 30.97 -19.10
CA HIS A 198 11.12 32.02 -20.13
C HIS A 198 10.17 31.63 -21.28
N PRO A 199 8.85 31.89 -21.15
CA PRO A 199 7.84 31.40 -22.11
C PRO A 199 8.03 31.94 -23.54
N LEU A 200 8.65 33.10 -23.71
CA LEU A 200 8.91 33.70 -25.03
C LEU A 200 10.03 32.99 -25.83
N LYS A 201 10.82 32.14 -25.18
CA LYS A 201 11.93 31.41 -25.83
C LYS A 201 11.48 30.12 -26.52
N TRP A 202 10.28 29.63 -26.20
CA TRP A 202 9.82 28.30 -26.59
C TRP A 202 8.47 28.37 -27.28
N LYS A 203 8.38 27.82 -28.49
CA LYS A 203 7.11 27.77 -29.22
C LYS A 203 6.19 26.68 -28.67
N ARG A 204 6.76 25.59 -28.17
CA ARG A 204 6.07 24.43 -27.57
C ARG A 204 6.90 23.82 -26.43
N CYS A 205 6.27 22.99 -25.60
CA CYS A 205 6.97 22.26 -24.55
C CYS A 205 8.03 21.32 -25.17
N PRO A 206 9.33 21.44 -24.84
CA PRO A 206 10.41 20.60 -25.37
C PRO A 206 10.31 19.14 -24.94
N VAL A 207 9.62 18.86 -23.83
CA VAL A 207 9.41 17.48 -23.35
C VAL A 207 8.26 16.81 -24.11
N CYS A 208 7.18 17.55 -24.37
CA CYS A 208 6.03 17.01 -25.10
C CYS A 208 6.22 17.04 -26.62
N PHE A 209 6.97 18.01 -27.14
CA PHE A 209 7.15 18.28 -28.57
C PHE A 209 8.61 18.67 -28.90
N PRO A 210 9.57 17.74 -28.74
CA PRO A 210 11.00 18.04 -28.87
C PRO A 210 11.43 18.51 -30.26
N LYS A 211 10.66 18.21 -31.31
CA LYS A 211 10.97 18.61 -32.69
C LYS A 211 10.44 20.01 -33.06
N ASP A 212 9.50 20.53 -32.28
CA ASP A 212 8.77 21.78 -32.58
C ASP A 212 8.99 22.84 -31.49
N CYS A 213 9.93 22.61 -30.56
CA CYS A 213 10.07 23.42 -29.37
C CYS A 213 10.86 24.72 -29.60
N TYR A 214 11.75 24.75 -30.58
CA TYR A 214 12.55 25.91 -30.98
C TYR A 214 12.12 26.46 -32.35
N ALA A 215 12.43 27.73 -32.60
CA ALA A 215 12.09 28.41 -33.85
C ALA A 215 12.83 27.84 -35.08
N ASP A 216 14.03 27.27 -34.91
CA ASP A 216 14.92 26.93 -36.04
C ASP A 216 15.44 25.48 -36.03
N ALA A 217 14.56 24.49 -35.85
CA ALA A 217 14.96 23.07 -35.82
C ALA A 217 14.46 22.22 -37.00
N GLN A 218 14.05 22.83 -38.12
CA GLN A 218 13.79 22.10 -39.37
C GLN A 218 14.31 22.88 -40.58
N LYS A 219 15.57 22.56 -40.95
CA LYS A 219 16.29 22.88 -42.21
C LYS A 219 16.55 24.35 -42.53
#